data_AF-A0A4Q7NXM5-F1
#
_entry.id   AF-A0A4Q7NXM5-F1
#
_cell.length_a   1.000
_cell.length_b   1.000
_cell.length_c   1.000
_cell.angle_alpha   90.00
_cell.angle_beta   90.00
_cell.angle_gamma   90.00
#
_symmetry.space_group_name_H-M   'P 1'
#
loop_
_entity.id
_entity.type
_entity.pdbx_description
1 polymer ?
#
loop_
_entity_poly.entity_id
_entity_poly.type
_entity_poly.pdbx_seq_one_letter_code
_entity_poly.pdbx_strand_id
1 'polypeptide(L)'
;MMQAEKKNKIKKILFIILCLLFVVLVFMAGLSLWRVNNIKKEQRAQVYRDYDEFRGLFNQAAVSYQSKKTEDAGYFFMQALQCSTQIRKTAKKCKTDGENNDLEDIMGQIYLAVHFSEGKWSEYSTDTEYLLNLANLWFAESNHEDPFQIYFLDFPPIY
;
A
#
# COMPACT_ATOMS: atom_id res chain seq x y z
N MET A 1 31.54 49.90 -34.65
CA MET A 1 32.09 48.69 -34.00
C MET A 1 31.78 48.60 -32.50
N MET A 2 31.95 49.67 -31.70
CA MET A 2 31.72 49.63 -30.23
C MET A 2 30.30 49.25 -29.75
N GLN A 3 29.22 49.57 -30.49
CA GLN A 3 27.86 49.19 -30.09
C GLN A 3 27.54 47.69 -30.27
N ALA A 4 28.17 47.03 -31.25
CA ALA A 4 27.95 45.61 -31.52
C ALA A 4 28.63 44.72 -30.45
N GLU A 5 29.81 45.12 -29.98
CA GLU A 5 30.50 44.43 -28.88
C GLU A 5 29.74 44.53 -27.55
N LYS A 6 29.19 45.71 -27.21
CA LYS A 6 28.32 45.86 -26.02
C LYS A 6 27.07 44.98 -26.12
N LYS A 7 26.41 44.92 -27.27
CA LYS A 7 25.24 44.05 -27.50
C LYS A 7 25.58 42.56 -27.34
N ASN A 8 26.74 42.11 -27.82
CA ASN A 8 27.18 40.72 -27.66
C ASN A 8 27.55 40.38 -26.21
N LYS A 9 28.17 41.30 -25.46
CA LYS A 9 28.44 41.11 -24.02
C LYS A 9 27.14 40.97 -23.21
N ILE A 10 26.14 41.81 -23.47
CA ILE A 10 24.83 41.74 -22.80
C ILE A 10 24.11 40.43 -23.14
N LYS A 11 24.11 39.99 -24.40
CA LYS A 11 23.53 38.70 -24.80
C LYS A 11 24.20 37.51 -24.10
N LYS A 12 25.52 37.53 -23.93
CA LYS A 12 26.26 36.48 -23.19
C LYS A 12 25.86 36.44 -21.71
N ILE A 13 25.73 37.60 -21.06
CA ILE A 13 25.30 37.67 -19.65
C ILE A 13 23.87 37.15 -19.48
N LEU A 14 22.95 37.57 -20.35
CA LEU A 14 21.56 37.07 -20.36
C LEU A 14 21.51 35.55 -20.53
N PHE A 15 22.31 35.00 -21.43
CA PHE A 15 22.41 33.56 -21.64
C PHE A 15 22.90 32.83 -20.39
N ILE A 16 23.94 33.35 -19.72
CA ILE A 16 24.45 32.76 -18.47
C ILE A 16 23.37 32.76 -17.39
N ILE A 17 22.64 33.86 -17.21
CA ILE A 17 21.54 33.94 -16.24
C ILE A 17 20.45 32.92 -16.58
N LEU A 18 20.07 32.79 -17.86
CA LEU A 18 19.11 31.79 -18.31
C LEU A 18 19.56 30.36 -18.03
N CYS A 19 20.84 30.05 -18.26
CA CYS A 19 21.42 28.75 -17.93
C CYS A 19 21.40 28.48 -16.42
N LEU A 20 21.74 29.47 -15.60
CA LEU A 20 21.70 29.33 -14.13
C LEU A 20 20.28 29.12 -13.62
N LEU A 21 19.30 29.87 -14.14
CA LEU A 21 17.88 29.69 -13.81
C LEU A 21 17.38 28.29 -14.21
N PHE A 22 17.79 27.80 -15.38
CA PHE A 22 17.43 26.46 -15.84
C PHE A 22 18.01 25.37 -14.93
N VAL A 23 19.27 25.48 -14.51
CA VAL A 23 19.90 24.53 -13.58
C VAL A 23 19.14 24.48 -12.25
N VAL A 24 18.76 25.64 -11.70
CA VAL A 24 17.96 25.70 -10.47
C VAL A 24 16.59 25.04 -10.66
N LEU A 25 15.91 25.30 -11.77
CA LEU A 25 14.60 24.69 -12.06
C LEU A 25 14.70 23.16 -12.18
N VAL A 26 15.70 22.65 -12.91
CA VAL A 26 15.94 21.21 -13.06
C VAL A 26 16.27 20.57 -11.71
N PHE A 27 17.10 21.23 -10.89
CA PHE A 27 17.46 20.75 -9.57
C PHE A 27 16.25 20.68 -8.62
N MET A 28 15.40 21.72 -8.61
CA MET A 28 14.17 21.73 -7.82
C MET A 28 13.17 20.65 -8.25
N ALA A 29 13.04 20.41 -9.57
CA ALA A 29 12.21 19.33 -10.10
C ALA A 29 12.78 17.94 -9.76
N GLY A 30 14.11 17.78 -9.79
CA GLY A 30 14.76 16.54 -9.38
C GLY A 30 14.53 16.22 -7.89
N LEU A 31 14.64 17.22 -7.02
CA LEU A 31 14.38 17.08 -5.58
C LEU A 31 12.91 16.73 -5.28
N SER A 32 11.95 17.35 -5.98
CA SER A 32 10.54 17.06 -5.77
C SER A 32 10.18 15.63 -6.19
N LEU A 33 10.68 15.17 -7.33
CA LEU A 33 10.52 13.79 -7.80
C LEU A 33 11.16 12.78 -6.85
N TRP A 34 12.38 13.05 -6.38
CA TRP A 34 13.06 12.20 -5.40
C TRP A 34 12.28 12.10 -4.09
N ARG A 35 11.76 13.22 -3.58
CA ARG A 35 10.92 13.24 -2.38
C ARG A 35 9.63 12.45 -2.57
N VAL A 36 8.94 12.61 -3.71
CA VAL A 36 7.72 11.86 -4.02
C VAL A 36 8.00 10.36 -4.07
N ASN A 37 9.11 9.94 -4.68
CA ASN A 37 9.48 8.52 -4.74
C ASN A 37 9.80 7.94 -3.36
N ASN A 38 10.49 8.68 -2.49
CA ASN A 38 10.75 8.23 -1.13
C ASN A 38 9.48 8.11 -0.29
N ILE A 39 8.55 9.09 -0.39
CA ILE A 39 7.26 9.01 0.29
C ILE A 39 6.48 7.78 -0.16
N LYS A 40 6.44 7.50 -1.47
CA LYS A 40 5.78 6.30 -2.00
C LYS A 40 6.43 5.00 -1.51
N LYS A 41 7.76 4.96 -1.44
CA LYS A 41 8.50 3.81 -0.90
C LYS A 41 8.15 3.54 0.56
N GLU A 42 8.10 4.60 1.38
CA GLU A 42 7.71 4.51 2.79
C GLU A 42 6.24 4.08 2.96
N GLN A 43 5.34 4.61 2.14
CA GLN A 43 3.93 4.22 2.14
C GLN A 43 3.75 2.74 1.78
N ARG A 44 4.47 2.21 0.78
CA ARG A 44 4.45 0.77 0.46
C ARG A 44 4.91 -0.05 1.66
N ALA A 45 6.03 0.32 2.29
CA ALA A 45 6.50 -0.36 3.50
C ALA A 45 5.48 -0.33 4.65
N GLN A 46 4.69 0.73 4.77
CA GLN A 46 3.58 0.79 5.72
C GLN A 46 2.46 -0.19 5.37
N VAL A 47 2.07 -0.29 4.09
CA VAL A 47 1.06 -1.25 3.62
C VAL A 47 1.44 -2.69 4.00
N TYR A 48 2.72 -3.06 3.90
CA TYR A 48 3.21 -4.36 4.34
C TYR A 48 3.01 -4.59 5.85
N ARG A 49 3.42 -3.63 6.67
CA ARG A 49 3.27 -3.73 8.14
C ARG A 49 1.81 -3.85 8.54
N ASP A 50 0.95 -3.01 7.95
CA ASP A 50 -0.47 -3.01 8.24
C ASP A 50 -1.12 -4.33 7.82
N TYR A 51 -0.67 -4.94 6.72
CA TYR A 51 -1.17 -6.25 6.26
C TYR A 51 -0.73 -7.41 7.15
N ASP A 52 0.51 -7.39 7.65
CA ASP A 52 0.98 -8.38 8.63
C ASP A 52 0.16 -8.32 9.93
N GLU A 53 -0.05 -7.10 10.44
CA GLU A 53 -0.91 -6.87 11.61
C GLU A 53 -2.34 -7.33 11.36
N PHE A 54 -2.92 -6.99 10.20
CA PHE A 54 -4.24 -7.47 9.78
C PHE A 54 -4.33 -9.00 9.83
N ARG A 55 -3.36 -9.72 9.28
CA ARG A 55 -3.33 -11.19 9.29
C ARG A 55 -3.26 -11.75 10.70
N GLY A 56 -2.41 -11.16 11.56
CA GLY A 56 -2.28 -11.56 12.96
C GLY A 56 -3.60 -11.42 13.71
N LEU A 57 -4.25 -10.26 13.59
CA LEU A 57 -5.54 -9.98 14.21
C LEU A 57 -6.64 -10.90 13.68
N PHE A 58 -6.68 -11.12 12.37
CA PHE A 58 -7.67 -11.98 11.74
C PHE A 58 -7.53 -13.44 12.21
N ASN A 59 -6.31 -13.95 12.31
CA ASN A 59 -6.03 -15.27 12.87
C ASN A 59 -6.41 -15.38 14.36
N GLN A 60 -6.09 -14.37 15.17
CA GLN A 60 -6.49 -14.33 16.58
C GLN A 60 -8.01 -14.34 16.74
N ALA A 61 -8.72 -13.64 15.86
CA ALA A 61 -10.18 -13.62 15.83
C ALA A 61 -10.74 -15.03 15.54
N ALA A 62 -10.20 -15.73 14.53
CA ALA A 62 -10.59 -17.10 14.17
C ALA A 62 -10.31 -18.10 15.31
N VAL A 63 -9.12 -18.06 15.91
CA VAL A 63 -8.75 -18.94 17.04
C VAL A 63 -9.65 -18.71 18.26
N SER A 64 -9.96 -17.44 18.57
CA SER A 64 -10.84 -17.06 19.67
C SER A 64 -12.26 -17.58 19.43
N TYR A 65 -12.75 -17.48 18.20
CA TYR A 65 -14.05 -18.01 17.80
C TYR A 65 -14.13 -19.54 17.97
N GLN A 66 -13.14 -20.28 17.44
CA GLN A 66 -13.06 -21.74 17.60
C GLN A 66 -13.02 -22.17 19.07
N SER A 67 -12.35 -21.36 19.91
CA SER A 67 -12.27 -21.56 21.35
C SER A 67 -13.54 -21.14 22.11
N LYS A 68 -14.61 -20.75 21.39
CA LYS A 68 -15.89 -20.25 21.94
C LYS A 68 -15.75 -18.98 22.78
N LYS A 69 -14.68 -18.21 22.59
CA LYS A 69 -14.45 -16.89 23.20
C LYS A 69 -14.99 -15.80 22.27
N THR A 70 -16.31 -15.67 22.21
CA THR A 70 -17.00 -14.83 21.22
C THR A 70 -16.70 -13.34 21.38
N GLU A 71 -16.53 -12.84 22.60
CA GLU A 71 -16.16 -11.44 22.87
C GLU A 71 -14.76 -11.12 22.35
N ASP A 72 -13.77 -11.97 22.66
CA ASP A 72 -12.40 -11.84 22.15
C ASP A 72 -12.35 -11.92 20.62
N ALA A 73 -13.12 -12.85 20.04
CA ALA A 73 -13.24 -12.98 18.59
C ALA A 73 -13.76 -11.69 17.95
N GLY A 74 -14.82 -11.10 18.50
CA GLY A 74 -15.36 -9.83 18.03
C GLY A 74 -14.38 -8.66 18.20
N TYR A 75 -13.62 -8.63 19.29
CA TYR A 75 -12.61 -7.60 19.53
C TYR A 75 -11.49 -7.63 18.49
N PHE A 76 -10.84 -8.79 18.29
CA PHE A 76 -9.77 -8.92 17.30
C PHE A 76 -10.26 -8.69 15.87
N PHE A 77 -11.51 -9.10 15.60
CA PHE A 77 -12.15 -8.87 14.32
C PHE A 77 -12.34 -7.39 14.00
N MET A 78 -12.83 -6.60 14.95
CA MET A 78 -12.99 -5.15 14.77
C MET A 78 -11.64 -4.47 14.51
N GLN A 79 -10.57 -4.93 15.14
CA GLN A 79 -9.24 -4.42 14.86
C GLN A 79 -8.75 -4.81 13.46
N ALA A 80 -8.97 -6.05 13.02
CA ALA A 80 -8.64 -6.46 11.65
C ALA A 80 -9.38 -5.60 10.60
N LEU A 81 -10.65 -5.25 10.82
CA LEU A 81 -11.39 -4.34 9.93
C LEU A 81 -10.82 -2.91 9.91
N GLN A 82 -10.28 -2.43 11.03
CA GLN A 82 -9.60 -1.14 11.07
C GLN A 82 -8.29 -1.18 10.26
N CYS A 83 -7.50 -2.24 10.41
CA CYS A 83 -6.30 -2.46 9.61
C CYS A 83 -6.62 -2.56 8.12
N SER A 84 -7.65 -3.31 7.71
CA SER A 84 -8.03 -3.42 6.29
C SER A 84 -8.41 -2.07 5.67
N THR A 85 -9.11 -1.23 6.42
CA THR A 85 -9.45 0.14 6.01
C THR A 85 -8.20 1.00 5.85
N GLN A 86 -7.22 0.86 6.75
CA GLN A 86 -5.97 1.60 6.70
C GLN A 86 -5.10 1.16 5.52
N ILE A 87 -4.98 -0.15 5.27
CA ILE A 87 -4.30 -0.74 4.12
C ILE A 87 -4.88 -0.16 2.83
N ARG A 88 -6.21 -0.17 2.69
CA ARG A 88 -6.91 0.38 1.52
C ARG A 88 -6.56 1.86 1.28
N LYS A 89 -6.60 2.68 2.33
CA LYS A 89 -6.25 4.11 2.25
C LYS A 89 -4.80 4.34 1.83
N THR A 90 -3.87 3.56 2.35
CA THR A 90 -2.44 3.70 2.08
C THR A 90 -2.07 3.15 0.72
N ALA A 91 -2.62 2.00 0.33
CA ALA A 91 -2.48 1.41 -0.99
C ALA A 91 -2.93 2.39 -2.09
N LYS A 92 -4.08 3.05 -1.91
CA LYS A 92 -4.58 4.07 -2.84
C LYS A 92 -3.58 5.21 -3.09
N LYS A 93 -2.84 5.63 -2.05
CA LYS A 93 -1.82 6.69 -2.14
C LYS A 93 -0.53 6.23 -2.81
N CYS A 94 -0.26 4.93 -2.81
CA CYS A 94 0.91 4.34 -3.47
C CYS A 94 0.78 4.26 -5.00
N LYS A 95 -0.42 4.54 -5.55
CA LYS A 95 -0.73 4.41 -6.97
C LYS A 95 0.15 5.31 -7.84
N THR A 96 0.58 4.76 -8.97
CA THR A 96 1.10 5.53 -10.11
C THR A 96 0.00 5.63 -11.17
N ASP A 97 -0.07 6.74 -11.90
CA ASP A 97 -1.08 6.92 -12.95
C ASP A 97 -0.97 5.77 -13.96
N GLY A 98 -2.05 4.99 -14.11
CA GLY A 98 -2.11 3.81 -14.99
C GLY A 98 -1.97 2.44 -14.31
N GLU A 99 -1.60 2.36 -13.03
CA GLU A 99 -1.60 1.09 -12.29
C GLU A 99 -3.02 0.76 -11.78
N ASN A 100 -3.53 -0.43 -12.10
CA ASN A 100 -4.67 -1.00 -11.37
C ASN A 100 -4.18 -1.37 -9.97
N ASN A 101 -4.91 -0.92 -8.95
CA ASN A 101 -4.55 -1.25 -7.57
C ASN A 101 -5.45 -2.37 -7.09
N ASP A 102 -5.14 -3.58 -7.57
CA ASP A 102 -5.88 -4.78 -7.23
C ASP A 102 -5.96 -4.97 -5.71
N LEU A 103 -4.95 -4.50 -4.94
CA LEU A 103 -4.97 -4.56 -3.48
C LEU A 103 -6.03 -3.65 -2.83
N GLU A 104 -6.31 -2.44 -3.36
CA GLU A 104 -7.38 -1.59 -2.81
C GLU A 104 -8.73 -2.31 -2.89
N ASP A 105 -8.98 -2.94 -4.05
CA ASP A 105 -10.22 -3.64 -4.35
C ASP A 105 -10.31 -4.97 -3.61
N ILE A 106 -9.22 -5.74 -3.53
CA ILE A 106 -9.13 -6.98 -2.74
C ILE A 106 -9.42 -6.68 -1.26
N MET A 107 -8.76 -5.68 -0.67
CA MET A 107 -8.98 -5.33 0.74
C MET A 107 -10.38 -4.75 0.98
N GLY A 108 -10.95 -4.06 0.00
CA GLY A 108 -12.35 -3.63 0.02
C GLY A 108 -13.32 -4.81 0.00
N GLN A 109 -13.06 -5.83 -0.80
CA GLN A 109 -13.87 -7.05 -0.84
C GLN A 109 -13.73 -7.87 0.43
N ILE A 110 -12.51 -7.98 0.99
CA ILE A 110 -12.29 -8.60 2.31
C ILE A 110 -13.10 -7.85 3.35
N TYR A 111 -13.03 -6.51 3.40
CA TYR A 111 -13.82 -5.72 4.33
C TYR A 111 -15.32 -6.03 4.20
N LEU A 112 -15.87 -6.10 2.98
CA LEU A 112 -17.29 -6.36 2.77
C LEU A 112 -17.67 -7.80 3.16
N ALA A 113 -16.92 -8.80 2.70
CA ALA A 113 -17.16 -10.20 3.02
C ALA A 113 -17.15 -10.43 4.54
N VAL A 114 -16.18 -9.83 5.19
CA VAL A 114 -16.00 -9.88 6.64
C VAL A 114 -17.14 -9.10 7.34
N HIS A 115 -17.41 -7.85 6.97
CA HIS A 115 -18.45 -7.03 7.60
C HIS A 115 -19.86 -7.64 7.49
N PHE A 116 -20.21 -8.26 6.37
CA PHE A 116 -21.53 -8.86 6.19
C PHE A 116 -21.69 -10.25 6.82
N SER A 117 -20.60 -10.88 7.23
CA SER A 117 -20.62 -12.18 7.91
C SER A 117 -21.01 -12.11 9.40
N GLU A 118 -21.55 -10.98 9.90
CA GLU A 118 -21.89 -10.73 11.31
C GLU A 118 -22.49 -11.97 12.01
N GLY A 119 -21.68 -12.62 12.86
CA GLY A 119 -22.07 -13.77 13.68
C GLY A 119 -22.06 -15.14 12.99
N LYS A 120 -21.85 -15.20 11.67
CA LYS A 120 -21.79 -16.43 10.89
C LYS A 120 -20.37 -16.67 10.40
N TRP A 121 -19.50 -17.11 11.29
CA TRP A 121 -18.11 -17.47 10.98
C TRP A 121 -18.00 -18.72 10.09
N SER A 122 -19.09 -19.44 9.84
CA SER A 122 -19.16 -20.45 8.78
C SER A 122 -19.21 -19.83 7.37
N GLU A 123 -19.53 -18.53 7.27
CA GLU A 123 -19.42 -17.71 6.06
C GLU A 123 -18.04 -17.05 5.94
N TYR A 124 -17.08 -17.47 6.78
CA TYR A 124 -15.64 -17.45 6.47
C TYR A 124 -15.43 -18.39 5.28
N SER A 125 -15.93 -17.92 4.14
CA SER A 125 -16.23 -18.69 2.96
C SER A 125 -14.96 -18.98 2.18
N THR A 126 -15.08 -19.89 1.23
CA THR A 126 -14.15 -20.02 0.11
C THR A 126 -13.82 -18.66 -0.52
N ASP A 127 -14.74 -17.70 -0.52
CA ASP A 127 -14.51 -16.36 -1.08
C ASP A 127 -13.57 -15.52 -0.22
N THR A 128 -13.70 -15.54 1.11
CA THR A 128 -12.79 -14.79 2.01
C THR A 128 -11.39 -15.39 1.94
N GLU A 129 -11.28 -16.72 1.92
CA GLU A 129 -10.01 -17.43 1.74
C GLU A 129 -9.38 -17.12 0.38
N TYR A 130 -10.18 -17.12 -0.69
CA TYR A 130 -9.75 -16.73 -2.03
C TYR A 130 -9.24 -15.28 -2.06
N LEU A 131 -9.96 -14.34 -1.45
CA LEU A 131 -9.54 -12.94 -1.37
C LEU A 131 -8.26 -12.75 -0.56
N LEU A 132 -8.10 -13.50 0.54
CA LEU A 132 -6.86 -13.52 1.32
C LEU A 132 -5.69 -14.08 0.49
N ASN A 133 -5.92 -15.12 -0.31
CA ASN A 133 -4.93 -15.65 -1.23
C ASN A 133 -4.57 -14.64 -2.33
N LEU A 134 -5.52 -13.91 -2.89
CA LEU A 134 -5.25 -12.83 -3.85
C LEU A 134 -4.41 -11.72 -3.21
N ALA A 135 -4.73 -11.32 -1.97
CA ALA A 135 -3.92 -10.35 -1.24
C ALA A 135 -2.48 -10.85 -1.04
N ASN A 136 -2.32 -12.11 -0.62
CA ASN A 136 -0.99 -12.74 -0.46
C ASN A 136 -0.21 -12.78 -1.79
N LEU A 137 -0.86 -13.13 -2.90
CA LEU A 137 -0.23 -13.14 -4.23
C LEU A 137 0.24 -11.75 -4.66
N TRP A 138 -0.55 -10.71 -4.39
CA TRP A 138 -0.16 -9.33 -4.66
C TRP A 138 1.13 -8.93 -3.92
N PHE A 139 1.25 -9.36 -2.66
CA PHE A 139 2.46 -9.16 -1.87
C PHE A 139 3.64 -10.04 -2.29
N ALA A 140 3.39 -11.24 -2.86
CA ALA A 140 4.42 -12.15 -3.35
C ALA A 140 4.99 -11.76 -4.74
N GLU A 141 4.15 -11.24 -5.65
CA GLU A 141 4.55 -10.84 -7.01
C GLU A 141 5.48 -9.62 -7.04
N SER A 142 5.54 -8.84 -5.97
CA SER A 142 6.24 -7.56 -5.95
C SER A 142 7.77 -7.66 -5.74
N ASN A 143 8.38 -8.86 -5.89
CA ASN A 143 9.83 -9.11 -5.85
C ASN A 143 10.53 -8.54 -4.60
N HIS A 144 9.78 -8.33 -3.53
CA HIS A 144 10.34 -8.08 -2.22
C HIS A 144 10.77 -9.43 -1.65
N GLU A 145 11.97 -9.51 -1.06
CA GLU A 145 12.41 -10.70 -0.34
C GLU A 145 11.28 -11.12 0.60
N ASP A 146 10.59 -12.21 0.27
CA ASP A 146 9.57 -12.80 1.12
C ASP A 146 10.28 -13.21 2.41
N PRO A 147 10.06 -12.52 3.54
CA PRO A 147 10.75 -12.90 4.75
C PRO A 147 10.21 -14.23 5.30
N PHE A 148 9.11 -14.78 4.75
CA PHE A 148 8.45 -15.94 5.32
C PHE A 148 7.85 -16.86 4.25
N GLN A 149 8.56 -17.97 3.99
CA GLN A 149 7.98 -19.14 3.32
C GLN A 149 6.61 -19.48 3.89
N ILE A 150 5.62 -19.49 3.00
CA ILE A 150 4.20 -19.74 3.24
C ILE A 150 4.01 -21.09 3.96
N TYR A 151 3.57 -21.05 5.22
CA TYR A 151 2.78 -22.13 5.78
C TYR A 151 1.32 -21.72 5.61
N PHE A 152 0.61 -22.40 4.71
CA PHE A 152 -0.84 -22.32 4.62
C PHE A 152 -1.43 -22.65 6.00
N LEU A 153 -2.34 -21.81 6.49
CA LEU A 153 -3.18 -22.17 7.62
C LEU A 153 -4.11 -23.29 7.11
N ASP A 154 -3.77 -24.54 7.42
CA ASP A 154 -4.72 -25.65 7.33
C ASP A 154 -5.82 -25.37 8.36
N PHE A 155 -6.93 -24.78 7.90
CA PHE A 155 -8.13 -24.67 8.71
C PHE A 155 -8.73 -26.08 8.85
N PRO A 156 -8.94 -26.59 10.07
CA PRO A 156 -9.69 -27.83 10.21
C PRO A 156 -11.12 -27.62 9.70
N PRO A 157 -11.71 -28.60 8.99
CA PRO A 157 -13.09 -28.51 8.52
C PRO A 157 -14.04 -28.28 9.70
N ILE A 158 -14.95 -27.32 9.52
CA ILE A 158 -16.02 -27.04 10.48
C ILE A 158 -17.11 -28.10 10.26
N TYR A 159 -17.23 -29.05 11.20
CA TYR A 159 -18.29 -30.08 11.23
C TYR A 159 -19.49 -29.65 12.06
#